data_AF-A0A959UBW1-F1
#
_entry.id   AF-A0A959UBW1-F1
#
_cell.length_a   1.000
_cell.length_b   1.000
_cell.length_c   1.000
_cell.angle_alpha   90.00
_cell.angle_beta   90.00
_cell.angle_gamma   90.00
#
_symmetry.space_group_name_H-M   'P 1'
#
loop_
_entity.id
_entity.type
_entity.pdbx_description
1 polymer ?
#
loop_
_entity_poly.entity_id
_entity_poly.type
_entity_poly.pdbx_seq_one_letter_code
_entity_poly.pdbx_strand_id
1 'polypeptide(L)'
;HAKSSISIYHATIDDYILWRPSAFGYWMAFNLNTVESQGLEYQLTLKSLKTKWAKSLFFNYTYSKSATTEKVHEFDKSVGKQLIYIPEHSFNLNLKSNYQNYYLSCNWQFIGARYISSDNKIFLPSYGLIDLNIGKTLLFKSNAIDVGFSVLNVMDIEYQAIQWRPMPGRNYLVQLKYKLNAK
;
A
#
# COMPACT_ATOMS: atom_id res chain seq x y z
N HIS A 1 -7.78 6.74 22.97
CA HIS A 1 -7.41 5.31 22.87
C HIS A 1 -6.23 5.14 21.94
N ALA A 2 -5.21 4.41 22.39
CA ALA A 2 -4.08 4.02 21.58
C ALA A 2 -4.04 2.49 21.50
N LYS A 3 -3.76 1.94 20.33
CA LYS A 3 -3.50 0.53 20.10
C LYS A 3 -2.27 0.41 19.22
N SER A 4 -1.37 -0.49 19.57
CA SER A 4 -0.22 -0.83 18.74
C SER A 4 -0.06 -2.34 18.71
N SER A 5 0.35 -2.87 17.56
CA SER A 5 0.72 -4.27 17.38
C SER A 5 2.02 -4.35 16.59
N ILE A 6 2.85 -5.31 16.98
CA ILE A 6 4.06 -5.70 16.27
C ILE A 6 3.93 -7.19 15.99
N SER A 7 4.15 -7.57 14.75
CA SER A 7 4.16 -8.95 14.29
C SER A 7 5.48 -9.23 13.59
N ILE A 8 6.12 -10.33 13.95
CA ILE A 8 7.35 -10.80 13.32
C ILE A 8 7.05 -12.17 12.76
N TYR A 9 7.49 -12.43 11.53
CA TYR A 9 7.27 -13.71 10.88
C TYR A 9 8.54 -14.20 10.20
N HIS A 10 8.62 -15.52 10.08
CA HIS A 10 9.60 -16.25 9.30
C HIS A 10 8.90 -17.46 8.69
N ALA A 11 9.04 -17.62 7.38
CA ALA A 11 8.45 -18.71 6.62
C ALA A 11 9.47 -19.23 5.61
N THR A 12 9.59 -20.55 5.55
CA THR A 12 10.35 -21.25 4.51
C THR A 12 9.33 -21.93 3.61
N ILE A 13 9.42 -21.67 2.30
CA ILE A 13 8.47 -22.17 1.31
C ILE A 13 9.25 -22.94 0.26
N ASP A 14 8.93 -24.22 0.13
CA ASP A 14 9.46 -25.08 -0.92
C ASP A 14 8.55 -25.04 -2.16
N ASP A 15 9.14 -25.25 -3.34
CA ASP A 15 8.50 -25.19 -4.65
C ASP A 15 7.71 -23.89 -4.90
N TYR A 16 8.29 -22.76 -4.51
CA TYR A 16 7.65 -21.45 -4.63
C TYR A 16 7.39 -21.07 -6.09
N ILE A 17 6.13 -20.86 -6.44
CA ILE A 17 5.72 -20.42 -7.79
C ILE A 17 5.80 -18.89 -7.88
N LEU A 18 6.80 -18.39 -8.59
CA LEU A 18 6.98 -16.97 -8.91
C LEU A 18 6.44 -16.65 -10.31
N TRP A 19 5.50 -15.71 -10.37
CA TRP A 19 5.08 -15.10 -11.64
C TRP A 19 6.04 -13.96 -12.01
N ARG A 20 6.60 -14.02 -13.22
CA ARG A 20 7.44 -12.94 -13.76
C ARG A 20 7.25 -12.77 -15.27
N PRO A 21 7.49 -11.57 -15.83
CA PRO A 21 7.43 -11.37 -17.27
C PRO A 21 8.50 -12.21 -17.98
N SER A 22 8.12 -12.86 -19.06
CA SER A 22 9.04 -13.52 -20.00
C SER A 22 9.78 -12.47 -20.83
N ALA A 23 10.81 -12.91 -21.56
CA ALA A 23 11.52 -12.06 -22.52
C ALA A 23 10.62 -11.43 -23.60
N PHE A 24 9.43 -12.01 -23.83
CA PHE A 24 8.46 -11.56 -24.82
C PHE A 24 7.33 -10.70 -24.19
N GLY A 25 7.42 -10.36 -22.90
CA GLY A 25 6.51 -9.44 -22.21
C GLY A 25 5.23 -10.06 -21.64
N TYR A 26 4.93 -11.33 -21.90
CA TYR A 26 3.83 -12.05 -21.24
C TYR A 26 4.29 -12.68 -19.93
N TRP A 27 3.39 -12.80 -18.96
CA TRP A 27 3.68 -13.35 -17.63
C TRP A 27 3.69 -14.88 -17.68
N MET A 28 4.66 -15.50 -17.00
CA MET A 28 4.77 -16.96 -16.87
C MET A 28 5.12 -17.32 -15.42
N ALA A 29 4.64 -18.47 -14.98
CA ALA A 29 4.97 -19.08 -13.69
C ALA A 29 6.32 -19.80 -13.76
N PHE A 30 7.18 -19.58 -12.77
CA PHE A 30 8.46 -20.25 -12.59
C PHE A 30 8.54 -20.82 -11.18
N ASN A 31 8.95 -22.08 -11.05
CA ASN A 31 9.23 -22.68 -9.76
C ASN A 31 10.63 -22.27 -9.29
N LEU A 32 10.70 -21.77 -8.06
CA LEU A 32 11.91 -21.60 -7.28
C LEU A 32 11.97 -22.73 -6.25
N ASN A 33 13.17 -23.24 -5.96
CA ASN A 33 13.34 -24.35 -5.02
C ASN A 33 12.84 -23.98 -3.62
N THR A 34 13.58 -23.12 -2.92
CA THR A 34 13.24 -22.72 -1.56
C THR A 34 13.36 -21.21 -1.42
N VAL A 35 12.32 -20.60 -0.84
CA VAL A 35 12.25 -19.17 -0.54
C VAL A 35 12.08 -19.00 0.97
N GLU A 36 12.96 -18.21 1.56
CA GLU A 36 12.79 -17.70 2.91
C GLU A 36 12.14 -16.33 2.86
N SER A 37 10.98 -16.21 3.51
CA SER A 37 10.24 -14.96 3.67
C SER A 37 10.18 -14.60 5.14
N GLN A 38 10.80 -13.48 5.48
CA GLN A 38 10.85 -12.98 6.84
C GLN A 38 10.54 -11.49 6.87
N GLY A 39 9.98 -11.03 7.97
CA GLY A 39 9.59 -9.64 8.06
C GLY A 39 9.03 -9.22 9.40
N LEU A 40 8.79 -7.92 9.45
CA LEU A 40 8.21 -7.24 10.59
C LEU A 40 7.08 -6.35 10.10
N GLU A 41 5.93 -6.48 10.76
CA GLU A 41 4.77 -5.62 10.56
C GLU A 41 4.50 -4.85 11.85
N TYR A 42 4.48 -3.53 11.74
CA TYR A 42 4.13 -2.64 12.82
C TYR A 42 2.86 -1.89 12.47
N GLN A 43 1.91 -1.86 13.39
CA GLN A 43 0.67 -1.13 13.25
C GLN A 43 0.40 -0.28 14.48
N LEU A 44 0.01 0.97 14.27
CA LEU A 44 -0.34 1.94 15.29
C LEU A 44 -1.68 2.59 14.95
N THR A 45 -2.60 2.58 15.91
CA THR A 45 -3.89 3.26 15.82
C THR A 45 -4.06 4.17 17.02
N LEU A 46 -4.13 5.47 16.78
CA LEU A 46 -4.48 6.48 17.77
C LEU A 46 -5.85 7.04 17.44
N LYS A 47 -6.75 7.06 18.42
CA LYS A 47 -8.07 7.65 18.30
C LYS A 47 -8.31 8.60 19.46
N SER A 48 -8.68 9.83 19.15
CA SER A 48 -9.13 10.84 20.10
C SER A 48 -10.53 11.26 19.74
N LEU A 49 -11.47 11.09 20.65
CA LEU A 49 -12.87 11.45 20.48
C LEU A 49 -13.20 12.52 21.51
N LYS A 50 -13.39 13.75 21.06
CA LYS A 50 -14.03 14.83 21.82
C LYS A 50 -15.39 15.10 21.20
N THR A 51 -16.33 15.66 21.97
CA THR A 51 -17.75 15.81 21.61
C THR A 51 -18.01 16.30 20.18
N LYS A 52 -17.25 17.31 19.72
CA LYS A 52 -17.38 17.87 18.36
C LYS A 52 -16.20 17.56 17.45
N TRP A 53 -15.15 16.93 17.96
CA TRP A 53 -13.91 16.73 17.22
C TRP A 53 -13.35 15.33 17.44
N ALA A 54 -13.42 14.50 16.41
CA ALA A 54 -12.80 13.19 16.39
C ALA A 54 -11.54 13.23 15.52
N LYS A 55 -10.43 12.72 16.03
CA LYS A 55 -9.18 12.54 15.30
C LYS A 55 -8.80 11.07 15.31
N SER A 56 -8.31 10.57 14.19
CA SER A 56 -7.67 9.26 14.14
C SER A 56 -6.39 9.30 13.33
N LEU A 57 -5.39 8.61 13.83
CA LEU A 57 -4.17 8.28 13.11
C LEU A 57 -4.11 6.76 13.02
N PHE A 58 -3.90 6.27 11.81
CA PHE A 58 -3.59 4.88 11.54
C PHE A 58 -2.27 4.84 10.80
N PHE A 59 -1.33 4.05 11.28
CA PHE A 59 -0.03 3.87 10.67
C PHE A 59 0.27 2.40 10.58
N ASN A 60 0.74 1.95 9.41
CA ASN A 60 1.28 0.62 9.22
C ASN A 60 2.63 0.72 8.53
N TYR A 61 3.58 -0.07 9.00
CA TYR A 61 4.91 -0.22 8.41
C TYR A 61 5.20 -1.70 8.25
N THR A 62 5.70 -2.07 7.08
CA THR A 62 6.07 -3.45 6.75
C THR A 62 7.50 -3.45 6.27
N TYR A 63 8.33 -4.23 6.96
CA TYR A 63 9.61 -4.71 6.47
C TYR A 63 9.43 -6.14 5.97
N SER A 64 9.78 -6.41 4.72
CA SER A 64 9.63 -7.75 4.13
C SER A 64 10.86 -8.10 3.31
N LYS A 65 11.60 -9.10 3.78
CA LYS A 65 12.74 -9.69 3.09
C LYS A 65 12.38 -11.09 2.65
N SER A 66 12.22 -11.26 1.34
CA SER A 66 11.92 -12.55 0.74
C SER A 66 13.04 -12.88 -0.23
N ALA A 67 13.83 -13.92 0.07
CA ALA A 67 14.99 -14.28 -0.72
C ALA A 67 15.00 -15.78 -1.06
N THR A 68 15.55 -16.10 -2.23
CA THR A 68 15.76 -17.50 -2.64
C THR A 68 16.98 -18.04 -1.92
N THR A 69 16.90 -19.22 -1.31
CA THR A 69 18.03 -19.81 -0.57
C THR A 69 18.81 -20.83 -1.39
N GLU A 70 18.18 -21.41 -2.40
CA GLU A 70 18.77 -22.46 -3.24
C GLU A 70 18.83 -22.08 -4.71
N LYS A 71 19.82 -22.61 -5.43
CA LYS A 71 19.95 -22.42 -6.88
C LYS A 71 18.98 -23.35 -7.60
N VAL A 72 18.27 -22.82 -8.60
CA VAL A 72 17.47 -23.64 -9.51
C VAL A 72 18.35 -24.30 -10.59
N HIS A 73 19.48 -23.68 -10.96
CA HIS A 73 20.44 -24.18 -11.96
C HIS A 73 21.85 -23.59 -11.71
N GLU A 74 22.88 -24.16 -12.34
CA GLU A 74 24.29 -23.80 -12.04
C GLU A 74 24.62 -22.31 -12.23
N PHE A 75 23.96 -21.65 -13.19
CA PHE A 75 24.15 -20.24 -13.51
C PHE A 75 23.23 -19.29 -12.73
N ASP A 76 22.43 -19.81 -11.80
CA ASP A 76 21.48 -19.01 -11.03
C ASP A 76 22.20 -18.08 -10.04
N LYS A 77 21.94 -16.78 -10.17
CA LYS A 77 22.49 -15.70 -9.34
C LYS A 77 21.45 -15.09 -8.40
N SER A 78 20.29 -15.72 -8.24
CA SER A 78 19.18 -15.26 -7.39
C SER A 78 19.29 -15.66 -5.92
N VAL A 79 20.26 -16.51 -5.56
CA VAL A 79 20.48 -16.94 -4.17
C VAL A 79 20.82 -15.74 -3.28
N GLY A 80 20.10 -15.60 -2.18
CA GLY A 80 20.18 -14.49 -1.23
C GLY A 80 19.65 -13.15 -1.77
N LYS A 81 19.06 -13.14 -2.97
CA LYS A 81 18.50 -11.94 -3.61
C LYS A 81 17.02 -11.78 -3.30
N GLN A 82 16.61 -10.53 -3.13
CA GLN A 82 15.23 -10.15 -2.86
C GLN A 82 14.35 -10.53 -4.06
N LEU A 83 13.18 -11.10 -3.80
CA LEU A 83 12.21 -11.40 -4.84
C LEU A 83 11.75 -10.14 -5.57
N ILE A 84 11.50 -10.29 -6.87
CA ILE A 84 11.05 -9.19 -7.72
C ILE A 84 9.69 -8.65 -7.26
N TYR A 85 9.44 -7.36 -7.51
CA TYR A 85 8.21 -6.64 -7.17
C TYR A 85 7.81 -6.60 -5.68
N ILE A 86 8.58 -7.19 -4.78
CA ILE A 86 8.35 -7.12 -3.33
C ILE A 86 9.26 -6.03 -2.74
N PRO A 87 8.71 -4.90 -2.25
CA PRO A 87 9.50 -3.85 -1.64
C PRO A 87 9.99 -4.31 -0.26
N GLU A 88 11.26 -4.03 0.06
CA GLU A 88 11.79 -4.32 1.39
C GLU A 88 11.12 -3.48 2.47
N HIS A 89 10.77 -2.24 2.14
CA HIS A 89 10.14 -1.29 3.06
C HIS A 89 8.87 -0.72 2.41
N SER A 90 7.78 -0.73 3.17
CA SER A 90 6.58 0.02 2.81
C SER A 90 5.91 0.56 4.06
N PHE A 91 5.21 1.69 3.91
CA PHE A 91 4.34 2.18 4.96
C PHE A 91 3.09 2.85 4.39
N ASN A 92 2.06 2.93 5.21
CA ASN A 92 0.92 3.79 4.96
C ASN A 92 0.52 4.51 6.26
N LEU A 93 0.31 5.81 6.15
CA LEU A 93 -0.13 6.70 7.20
C LEU A 93 -1.47 7.32 6.79
N ASN A 94 -2.51 7.05 7.57
CA ASN A 94 -3.83 7.62 7.38
C ASN A 94 -4.19 8.53 8.56
N LEU A 95 -4.29 9.83 8.28
CA LEU A 95 -4.74 10.83 9.22
C LEU A 95 -6.19 11.20 8.90
N LYS A 96 -7.07 11.20 9.90
CA LYS A 96 -8.44 11.70 9.76
C LYS A 96 -8.79 12.66 10.88
N SER A 97 -9.50 13.71 10.53
CA SER A 97 -10.03 14.72 11.44
C SER A 97 -11.47 15.03 11.06
N ASN A 98 -12.39 14.67 11.93
CA ASN A 98 -13.82 14.94 11.79
C ASN A 98 -14.23 16.02 12.78
N TYR A 99 -14.64 17.17 12.29
CA TYR A 99 -15.16 18.26 13.11
C TYR A 99 -16.64 18.46 12.80
N GLN A 100 -17.51 18.09 13.75
CA GLN A 100 -18.96 18.01 13.56
C GLN A 100 -19.31 17.21 12.29
N ASN A 101 -19.83 17.89 11.27
CA ASN A 101 -20.27 17.33 10.00
C ASN A 101 -19.21 17.41 8.89
N TYR A 102 -18.03 17.94 9.18
CA TYR A 102 -16.91 18.03 8.25
C TYR A 102 -15.92 16.92 8.52
N TYR A 103 -15.33 16.39 7.46
CA TYR A 103 -14.20 15.48 7.56
C TYR A 103 -13.06 15.92 6.64
N LEU A 104 -11.85 15.70 7.13
CA LEU A 104 -10.61 15.81 6.39
C LEU A 104 -9.82 14.53 6.61
N SER A 105 -9.28 13.96 5.54
CA SER A 105 -8.33 12.86 5.64
C SER A 105 -7.15 13.05 4.71
N CYS A 106 -5.98 12.65 5.18
CA CYS A 106 -4.73 12.59 4.44
C CYS A 106 -4.22 11.16 4.49
N ASN A 107 -3.94 10.58 3.33
CA ASN A 107 -3.33 9.26 3.18
C ASN A 107 -1.94 9.46 2.59
N TRP A 108 -0.90 9.04 3.30
CA TRP A 108 0.46 9.03 2.79
C TRP A 108 0.94 7.59 2.70
N GLN A 109 1.13 7.12 1.48
CA GLN A 109 1.69 5.82 1.18
C GLN A 109 3.14 5.99 0.74
N PHE A 110 4.01 5.07 1.15
CA PHE A 110 5.35 4.94 0.61
C PHE A 110 5.64 3.50 0.27
N ILE A 111 6.25 3.31 -0.89
CA ILE A 111 6.73 2.02 -1.36
C ILE A 111 8.20 2.15 -1.72
N GLY A 112 9.04 1.31 -1.11
CA GLY A 112 10.46 1.24 -1.37
C GLY A 112 10.79 0.78 -2.79
N ALA A 113 12.08 0.79 -3.12
CA ALA A 113 12.55 0.26 -4.39
C ALA A 113 12.17 -1.22 -4.52
N ARG A 114 11.90 -1.65 -5.76
CA ARG A 114 11.53 -3.04 -6.06
C ARG A 114 12.37 -3.53 -7.21
N TYR A 115 13.02 -4.66 -7.03
CA TYR A 115 13.76 -5.29 -8.12
C TYR A 115 12.79 -5.84 -9.16
N ILE A 116 13.21 -5.77 -10.42
CA ILE A 116 12.47 -6.37 -11.56
C ILE A 116 13.27 -7.48 -12.23
N SER A 117 14.55 -7.61 -11.88
CA SER A 117 15.41 -8.72 -12.27
C SER A 117 15.76 -9.60 -11.06
N SER A 118 15.84 -10.91 -11.28
CA SER A 118 16.16 -11.89 -10.23
C SER A 118 17.59 -11.80 -9.72
N ASP A 119 18.49 -11.14 -10.47
CA ASP A 119 19.85 -10.81 -10.02
C ASP A 119 19.94 -9.49 -9.25
N ASN A 120 18.79 -8.82 -9.04
CA ASN A 120 18.64 -7.53 -8.35
C ASN A 120 19.47 -6.37 -8.96
N LYS A 121 19.82 -6.43 -10.24
CA LYS A 121 20.52 -5.32 -10.91
C LYS A 121 19.61 -4.23 -11.42
N ILE A 122 18.37 -4.57 -11.78
CA ILE A 122 17.40 -3.62 -12.31
C ILE A 122 16.28 -3.47 -11.28
N PHE A 123 15.92 -2.22 -10.98
CA PHE A 123 14.89 -1.90 -10.01
C PHE A 123 14.01 -0.74 -10.47
N LEU A 124 12.78 -0.72 -9.96
CA LEU A 124 11.91 0.45 -10.00
C LEU A 124 12.21 1.33 -8.78
N PRO A 125 12.34 2.65 -8.95
CA PRO A 125 12.62 3.57 -7.85
C PRO A 125 11.48 3.54 -6.82
N SER A 126 11.80 3.94 -5.59
CA SER A 126 10.80 4.17 -4.57
C SER A 126 9.91 5.35 -4.93
N TYR A 127 8.69 5.36 -4.41
CA TYR A 127 7.75 6.45 -4.58
C TYR A 127 6.88 6.59 -3.33
N GLY A 128 6.42 7.81 -3.09
CA GLY A 128 5.45 8.10 -2.04
C GLY A 128 4.28 8.87 -2.62
N LEU A 129 3.06 8.49 -2.29
CA LEU A 129 1.85 9.16 -2.77
C LEU A 129 1.11 9.77 -1.59
N ILE A 130 0.64 11.00 -1.79
CA ILE A 130 -0.21 11.69 -0.83
C ILE A 130 -1.56 11.92 -1.48
N ASP A 131 -2.61 11.44 -0.81
CA ASP A 131 -3.99 11.67 -1.19
C ASP A 131 -4.67 12.52 -0.11
N LEU A 132 -5.44 13.51 -0.54
CA LEU A 132 -6.23 14.36 0.33
C LEU A 132 -7.69 14.19 0.01
N ASN A 133 -8.53 14.09 1.04
CA ASN A 133 -9.97 14.01 0.91
C ASN A 133 -10.63 14.92 1.94
N ILE A 134 -11.54 15.76 1.48
CA ILE A 134 -12.34 16.67 2.30
C ILE A 134 -13.81 16.50 1.95
N GLY A 135 -14.68 16.60 2.95
CA GLY A 135 -16.10 16.57 2.68
C GLY A 135 -16.94 17.01 3.85
N LYS A 136 -18.25 17.02 3.60
CA LYS A 136 -19.27 17.41 4.55
C LYS A 136 -20.49 16.51 4.43
N THR A 137 -20.96 16.02 5.57
CA THR A 137 -22.22 15.31 5.68
C THR A 137 -23.32 16.26 6.14
N LEU A 138 -24.28 16.58 5.28
CA LEU A 138 -25.45 17.39 5.59
C LEU A 138 -26.57 16.48 6.13
N LEU A 139 -27.07 16.79 7.32
CA LEU A 139 -28.14 16.04 7.96
C LEU A 139 -29.47 16.77 7.77
N PHE A 140 -30.48 16.09 7.23
CA PHE A 140 -31.83 16.63 6.98
C PHE A 140 -32.89 15.66 7.49
N LYS A 141 -33.43 15.90 8.70
CA LYS A 141 -34.41 15.01 9.35
C LYS A 141 -33.88 13.56 9.42
N SER A 142 -34.55 12.62 8.74
CA SER A 142 -34.16 11.21 8.63
C SER A 142 -33.08 10.94 7.57
N ASN A 143 -32.75 11.92 6.73
CA ASN A 143 -31.90 11.73 5.56
C ASN A 143 -30.54 12.38 5.78
N ALA A 144 -29.53 11.89 5.06
CA ALA A 144 -28.20 12.50 5.04
C ALA A 144 -27.66 12.60 3.60
N ILE A 145 -27.02 13.71 3.28
CA ILE A 145 -26.29 13.91 2.02
C ILE A 145 -24.82 14.05 2.36
N ASP A 146 -23.97 13.19 1.81
CA ASP A 146 -22.52 13.30 1.92
C ASP A 146 -21.94 13.85 0.62
N VAL A 147 -21.22 14.95 0.71
CA VAL A 147 -20.51 15.56 -0.41
C VAL A 147 -19.03 15.55 -0.09
N GLY A 148 -18.25 14.91 -0.96
CA GLY A 148 -16.81 14.74 -0.80
C GLY A 148 -16.04 15.13 -2.05
N PHE A 149 -14.82 15.62 -1.85
CA PHE A 149 -13.85 15.92 -2.88
C PHE A 149 -12.51 15.33 -2.48
N SER A 150 -11.90 14.55 -3.37
CA SER A 150 -10.60 13.95 -3.16
C SER A 150 -9.64 14.34 -4.28
N VAL A 151 -8.39 14.58 -3.90
CA VAL A 151 -7.25 14.73 -4.81
C VAL A 151 -6.33 13.56 -4.52
N LEU A 152 -6.19 12.64 -5.47
CA LEU A 152 -5.23 11.54 -5.35
C LEU A 152 -3.93 11.93 -6.05
N ASN A 153 -2.81 11.46 -5.52
CA ASN A 153 -1.47 11.85 -5.99
C ASN A 153 -1.31 13.38 -6.06
N VAL A 154 -1.49 14.06 -4.91
CA VAL A 154 -1.41 15.52 -4.78
C VAL A 154 -0.09 16.06 -5.30
N MET A 155 1.00 15.32 -5.13
CA MET A 155 2.33 15.72 -5.59
C MET A 155 2.57 15.50 -7.10
N ASP A 156 1.61 14.89 -7.81
CA ASP A 156 1.70 14.56 -9.24
C ASP A 156 2.97 13.76 -9.58
N ILE A 157 3.28 12.79 -8.72
CA ILE A 157 4.47 11.94 -8.87
C ILE A 157 4.18 10.94 -9.99
N GLU A 158 5.07 10.91 -10.98
CA GLU A 158 5.10 9.83 -11.96
C GLU A 158 5.72 8.58 -11.33
N TYR A 159 4.98 7.48 -11.34
CA TYR A 159 5.43 6.23 -10.74
C TYR A 159 4.98 5.02 -11.54
N GLN A 160 5.62 3.89 -11.28
CA GLN A 160 5.29 2.61 -11.88
C GLN A 160 5.22 1.57 -10.77
N ALA A 161 4.07 0.89 -10.62
CA ALA A 161 3.99 -0.28 -9.75
C ALA A 161 4.59 -1.53 -10.42
N ILE A 162 4.39 -1.61 -11.74
CA ILE A 162 4.89 -2.68 -12.61
C ILE A 162 5.60 -1.99 -13.77
N GLN A 163 6.72 -2.58 -14.20
CA GLN A 163 7.50 -2.04 -15.31
C GLN A 163 6.62 -1.88 -16.57
N TRP A 164 6.78 -0.76 -17.28
CA TRP A 164 6.05 -0.45 -18.52
C TRP A 164 4.53 -0.28 -18.35
N ARG A 165 4.05 -0.10 -17.11
CA ARG A 165 2.66 0.25 -16.83
C ARG A 165 2.59 1.64 -16.22
N PRO A 166 2.20 2.67 -17.00
CA PRO A 166 2.05 4.01 -16.45
C PRO A 166 0.90 4.01 -15.44
N MET A 167 1.15 4.64 -14.30
CA MET A 167 0.12 4.87 -13.30
C MET A 167 -0.49 6.27 -13.48
N PRO A 168 -1.75 6.46 -13.05
CA PRO A 168 -2.37 7.78 -13.15
C PRO A 168 -1.55 8.80 -12.35
N GLY A 169 -1.34 9.97 -12.95
CA GLY A 169 -0.83 11.15 -12.26
C GLY A 169 -1.86 11.69 -11.27
N ARG A 170 -1.82 12.99 -11.01
CA ARG A 170 -2.82 13.65 -10.16
C ARG A 170 -4.22 13.45 -10.72
N ASN A 171 -5.14 12.99 -9.88
CA ASN A 171 -6.54 12.83 -10.25
C ASN A 171 -7.47 13.43 -9.20
N TYR A 172 -8.69 13.74 -9.65
CA TYR A 172 -9.69 14.44 -8.86
C TYR A 172 -10.98 13.60 -8.83
N LEU A 173 -11.53 13.39 -7.65
CA LEU A 173 -12.75 12.64 -7.44
C LEU A 173 -13.77 13.51 -6.70
N VAL A 174 -14.95 13.67 -7.30
CA VAL A 174 -16.11 14.27 -6.64
C VAL A 174 -17.09 13.15 -6.32
N GLN A 175 -17.60 13.12 -5.09
CA GLN A 175 -18.53 12.12 -4.63
C GLN A 175 -19.76 12.76 -3.98
N LEU A 176 -20.93 12.28 -4.37
CA LEU A 176 -22.20 12.60 -3.72
C LEU A 176 -22.89 11.30 -3.32
N LYS A 177 -23.18 11.14 -2.03
CA LYS A 177 -23.93 9.99 -1.50
C LYS A 177 -25.19 10.47 -0.80
N TYR A 178 -26.32 9.89 -1.15
CA TYR A 178 -27.58 10.11 -0.46
C TYR A 178 -27.94 8.90 0.40
N LYS A 179 -28.21 9.11 1.69
CA LYS A 179 -28.65 8.07 2.62
C LYS A 179 -30.09 8.34 3.03
N LEU A 180 -30.97 7.42 2.65
CA LEU A 180 -32.36 7.35 3.10
C LEU A 180 -32.43 6.47 4.34
N ASN A 181 -32.87 7.01 5.47
CA ASN A 181 -33.39 6.16 6.54
C ASN A 181 -34.90 6.05 6.34
N ALA A 182 -35.33 4.97 5.72
CA ALA A 182 -36.74 4.57 5.75
C ALA A 182 -37.05 4.11 7.19
N LYS A 183 -38.11 4.66 7.77
CA LYS A 183 -38.72 4.12 8.99
C LYS A 183 -39.50 2.85 8.65
#